data_AF-A0A0P0CFP7-F1
#
_entry.id   AF-A0A0P0CFP7-F1
#
_cell.length_a   1.000
_cell.length_b   1.000
_cell.length_c   1.000
_cell.angle_alpha   90.00
_cell.angle_beta   90.00
_cell.angle_gamma   90.00
#
_symmetry.space_group_name_H-M   'P 1'
#
loop_
_entity.id
_entity.type
_entity.pdbx_description
1 polymer ?
#
loop_
_entity_poly.entity_id
_entity_poly.type
_entity_poly.pdbx_seq_one_letter_code
_entity_poly.pdbx_strand_id
1 'polypeptide(L)'
;MMIYTIIGVSLIFIVVAYAVTENNASQILSGYNTMSKEEQKKFDIKAYIPFFKKFHIILGLTCMFGGLLLFYFISKKAAILFISLYPIVAYIYFIQKSNIFYKKQVKQTNKWIQLFMIAILVFIIIMVLLKEFF
;
A
#
# COMPACT_ATOMS: atom_id res chain seq x y z
N MET A 1 -1.21 24.08 -0.39
CA MET A 1 -0.57 22.91 -1.04
C MET A 1 -0.74 21.63 -0.23
N MET A 2 -0.36 21.57 1.06
CA MET A 2 -0.39 20.33 1.87
C MET A 2 -1.77 19.65 1.96
N ILE A 3 -2.83 20.41 2.18
CA ILE A 3 -4.20 19.86 2.26
C ILE A 3 -4.58 19.17 0.93
N TYR A 4 -4.28 19.79 -0.20
CA TYR A 4 -4.52 19.19 -1.52
C TYR A 4 -3.70 17.91 -1.72
N THR A 5 -2.47 17.86 -1.21
CA THR A 5 -1.66 16.62 -1.22
C THR A 5 -2.30 15.52 -0.38
N ILE A 6 -2.75 15.81 0.84
CA ILE A 6 -3.43 14.83 1.72
C ILE A 6 -4.68 14.30 1.02
N ILE A 7 -5.52 15.19 0.49
CA ILE A 7 -6.76 14.83 -0.21
C ILE A 7 -6.44 14.00 -1.46
N GLY A 8 -5.51 14.45 -2.29
CA GLY A 8 -5.14 13.78 -3.54
C GLY A 8 -4.62 12.37 -3.32
N VAL A 9 -3.66 12.19 -2.39
CA VAL A 9 -3.12 10.86 -2.04
C VAL A 9 -4.22 9.93 -1.51
N SER A 10 -5.06 10.45 -0.62
CA SER A 10 -6.16 9.67 -0.03
C SER A 10 -7.18 9.22 -1.07
N LEU A 11 -7.54 10.11 -2.00
CA LEU A 11 -8.44 9.81 -3.10
C LEU A 11 -7.84 8.79 -4.07
N ILE A 12 -6.54 8.86 -4.37
CA ILE A 12 -5.86 7.86 -5.20
C ILE A 12 -6.04 6.46 -4.63
N PHE A 13 -5.83 6.27 -3.32
CA PHE A 13 -6.03 4.95 -2.71
C PHE A 13 -7.50 4.49 -2.79
N ILE A 14 -8.46 5.39 -2.57
CA ILE A 14 -9.88 5.05 -2.70
C ILE A 14 -10.21 4.68 -4.15
N VAL A 15 -9.75 5.44 -5.14
CA VAL A 15 -9.96 5.15 -6.57
C VAL A 15 -9.38 3.79 -6.93
N VAL A 16 -8.15 3.49 -6.50
CA VAL A 16 -7.52 2.18 -6.69
C VAL A 16 -8.38 1.05 -6.14
N ALA A 17 -9.02 1.24 -4.97
CA ALA A 17 -9.90 0.25 -4.36
C ALA A 17 -11.10 -0.16 -5.24
N TYR A 18 -11.57 0.72 -6.12
CA TYR A 18 -12.68 0.46 -7.04
C TYR A 18 -12.22 0.17 -8.48
N ALA A 19 -10.99 0.54 -8.85
CA ALA A 19 -10.44 0.30 -10.18
C ALA A 19 -10.19 -1.20 -10.45
N VAL A 20 -9.86 -1.97 -9.42
CA VAL A 20 -9.57 -3.41 -9.53
C VAL A 20 -10.82 -4.24 -9.22
N THR A 21 -11.19 -5.11 -10.15
CA THR A 21 -12.33 -6.02 -10.09
C THR A 21 -11.91 -7.43 -10.49
N GLU A 22 -12.75 -8.43 -10.24
CA GLU A 22 -12.48 -9.81 -10.70
C GLU A 22 -12.27 -9.88 -12.22
N ASN A 23 -13.00 -9.06 -12.99
CA ASN A 23 -13.00 -9.10 -14.45
C ASN A 23 -11.72 -8.51 -15.08
N ASN A 24 -11.11 -7.51 -14.43
CA ASN A 24 -9.92 -6.82 -14.96
C ASN A 24 -8.63 -7.15 -14.17
N ALA A 25 -8.74 -7.95 -13.10
CA ALA A 25 -7.61 -8.33 -12.25
C ALA A 25 -6.44 -8.93 -13.04
N SER A 26 -6.71 -9.76 -14.05
CA SER A 26 -5.67 -10.37 -14.90
C SER A 26 -4.88 -9.37 -15.72
N GLN A 27 -5.37 -8.14 -15.89
CA GLN A 27 -4.69 -7.10 -16.65
C GLN A 27 -4.01 -6.08 -15.73
N ILE A 28 -4.66 -5.73 -14.61
CA ILE A 28 -4.21 -4.64 -13.73
C ILE A 28 -3.24 -5.14 -12.64
N LEU A 29 -3.48 -6.32 -12.07
CA LEU A 29 -2.63 -6.82 -10.99
C LEU A 29 -1.40 -7.48 -11.58
N SER A 30 -0.28 -6.77 -11.66
CA SER A 30 0.97 -7.26 -12.27
C SER A 30 1.38 -8.66 -11.78
N GLY A 31 1.29 -8.91 -10.46
CA GLY A 31 1.57 -10.22 -9.89
C GLY A 31 0.67 -11.34 -10.43
N TYR A 32 -0.62 -11.05 -10.64
CA TYR A 32 -1.60 -12.01 -11.18
C TYR A 32 -1.55 -12.09 -12.72
N ASN A 33 -1.24 -10.98 -13.40
CA ASN A 33 -1.05 -10.89 -14.85
C ASN A 33 0.17 -11.72 -15.30
N THR A 34 1.25 -11.71 -14.54
CA THR A 34 2.47 -12.49 -14.85
C THR A 34 2.34 -13.98 -14.52
N MET A 35 1.33 -14.38 -13.74
CA MET A 35 1.08 -15.81 -13.47
C MET A 35 0.63 -16.55 -14.74
N SER A 36 1.13 -17.77 -14.91
CA SER A 36 0.55 -18.73 -15.84
C SER A 36 -0.90 -19.04 -15.49
N LYS A 37 -1.68 -19.55 -16.45
CA LYS A 37 -3.08 -19.96 -16.21
C LYS A 37 -3.20 -21.02 -15.12
N GLU A 38 -2.19 -21.87 -14.95
CA GLU A 38 -2.16 -22.87 -13.88
C GLU A 38 -1.91 -22.28 -12.50
N GLU A 39 -1.07 -21.24 -12.41
CA GLU A 39 -0.82 -20.50 -11.17
C GLU A 39 -2.02 -19.64 -10.77
N GLN A 40 -2.69 -19.00 -11.75
CA GLN A 40 -3.93 -18.25 -11.51
C GLN A 40 -5.01 -19.14 -10.87
N LYS A 41 -5.13 -20.42 -11.29
CA LYS A 41 -6.04 -21.42 -10.67
C LYS A 41 -5.68 -21.77 -9.22
N LYS A 42 -4.49 -21.40 -8.75
CA LYS A 42 -4.01 -21.62 -7.38
C LYS A 42 -4.15 -20.36 -6.51
N PHE A 43 -4.64 -19.25 -7.08
CA PHE A 43 -4.88 -17.99 -6.40
C PHE A 43 -6.38 -17.73 -6.24
N ASP A 44 -6.83 -17.48 -5.01
CA ASP A 44 -8.23 -17.15 -4.73
C ASP A 44 -8.51 -15.67 -5.03
N ILE A 45 -8.71 -15.36 -6.31
CA ILE A 45 -8.98 -13.99 -6.76
C ILE A 45 -10.29 -13.44 -6.18
N LYS A 46 -11.30 -14.31 -5.98
CA LYS A 46 -12.61 -13.90 -5.45
C LYS A 46 -12.52 -13.43 -4.02
N ALA A 47 -11.70 -14.09 -3.19
CA ALA A 47 -11.45 -13.63 -1.83
C ALA A 47 -10.44 -12.47 -1.75
N TYR A 48 -9.50 -12.40 -2.71
CA TYR A 48 -8.51 -11.33 -2.76
C TYR A 48 -9.12 -9.95 -3.07
N ILE A 49 -10.07 -9.86 -4.01
CA ILE A 49 -10.62 -8.57 -4.44
C ILE A 49 -11.30 -7.79 -3.28
N PRO A 50 -12.18 -8.40 -2.45
CA PRO A 50 -12.72 -7.74 -1.26
C PRO A 50 -11.64 -7.31 -0.26
N PHE A 51 -10.59 -8.11 -0.07
CA PHE A 51 -9.46 -7.76 0.79
C PHE A 51 -8.68 -6.56 0.23
N PHE A 52 -8.37 -6.57 -1.06
CA PHE A 52 -7.70 -5.48 -1.78
C PHE A 52 -8.50 -4.18 -1.63
N LYS A 53 -9.80 -4.24 -1.89
CA LYS A 53 -10.70 -3.08 -1.78
C LYS A 53 -10.75 -2.54 -0.36
N LYS A 54 -10.97 -3.42 0.63
CA LYS A 54 -11.01 -3.02 2.04
C LYS A 54 -9.70 -2.37 2.48
N PHE A 55 -8.56 -2.95 2.10
CA PHE A 55 -7.24 -2.39 2.43
C PHE A 55 -7.07 -0.97 1.88
N HIS A 56 -7.35 -0.75 0.59
CA HIS A 56 -7.15 0.55 -0.05
C HIS A 56 -8.16 1.61 0.43
N ILE A 57 -9.40 1.23 0.75
CA ILE A 57 -10.37 2.14 1.40
C ILE A 57 -9.84 2.56 2.78
N ILE A 58 -9.43 1.60 3.61
CA ILE A 58 -8.89 1.91 4.94
C ILE A 58 -7.67 2.81 4.82
N LEU A 59 -6.73 2.48 3.93
CA LEU A 59 -5.52 3.25 3.68
C LEU A 59 -5.84 4.69 3.25
N GLY A 60 -6.81 4.88 2.35
CA GLY A 60 -7.26 6.20 1.93
C GLY A 60 -7.89 6.99 3.07
N LEU A 61 -8.77 6.37 3.85
CA LEU A 61 -9.42 7.03 5.00
C LEU A 61 -8.43 7.39 6.11
N THR A 62 -7.49 6.51 6.44
CA THR A 62 -6.46 6.79 7.45
C THR A 62 -5.46 7.83 6.97
N CYS A 63 -5.11 7.85 5.68
CA CYS A 63 -4.33 8.95 5.09
C CYS A 63 -5.08 10.28 5.20
N MET A 64 -6.38 10.29 4.91
CA MET A 64 -7.21 11.51 4.94
C MET A 64 -7.30 12.05 6.36
N PHE A 65 -7.89 11.26 7.28
CA PHE A 65 -8.13 11.72 8.64
C PHE A 65 -6.84 11.85 9.43
N GLY A 66 -5.93 10.88 9.34
CA GLY A 66 -4.63 10.95 10.02
C GLY A 66 -3.78 12.11 9.52
N GLY A 67 -3.72 12.33 8.21
CA GLY A 67 -2.99 13.44 7.60
C GLY A 67 -3.53 14.80 8.03
N LEU A 68 -4.86 14.98 8.00
CA LEU A 68 -5.50 16.22 8.42
C LEU A 68 -5.35 16.46 9.93
N LEU A 69 -5.54 15.43 10.76
CA LEU A 69 -5.36 15.54 12.21
C LEU A 69 -3.93 15.96 12.57
N LEU A 70 -2.92 15.31 11.99
CA LEU A 70 -1.52 15.68 12.22
C LEU A 70 -1.20 17.08 11.72
N PHE A 71 -1.78 17.48 10.58
CA PHE A 71 -1.56 18.80 10.00
C PHE A 71 -2.11 19.93 10.88
N TYR A 72 -3.34 19.78 11.37
CA TYR A 72 -4.02 20.81 12.17
C TYR A 72 -3.63 20.81 13.64
N PHE A 73 -3.34 19.64 14.23
CA PHE A 73 -3.15 19.50 15.68
C PHE A 73 -1.71 19.22 16.12
N ILE A 74 -0.80 18.86 15.21
CA ILE A 74 0.61 18.60 15.56
C ILE A 74 1.56 19.51 14.79
N SER A 75 1.75 19.26 13.50
CA SER A 75 2.55 20.11 12.62
C SER A 75 2.44 19.66 11.16
N LYS A 76 2.75 20.59 10.26
CA LYS A 76 2.95 20.28 8.83
C LYS A 76 3.98 19.17 8.62
N LYS A 77 5.07 19.17 9.39
CA LYS A 77 6.14 18.16 9.30
C LYS A 77 5.64 16.77 9.70
N ALA A 78 4.87 16.66 10.78
CA ALA A 78 4.27 15.40 11.20
C ALA A 78 3.35 14.81 10.12
N ALA A 79 2.52 15.66 9.50
CA ALA A 79 1.65 15.24 8.40
C ALA A 79 2.44 14.77 7.17
N ILE A 80 3.55 15.44 6.81
CA ILE A 80 4.43 15.04 5.70
C ILE A 80 5.04 13.66 5.98
N LEU A 81 5.55 13.43 7.19
CA LEU A 81 6.14 12.16 7.57
C LEU A 81 5.11 11.04 7.53
N PHE A 82 3.91 11.29 8.06
CA PHE A 82 2.83 10.32 8.04
C PHE A 82 2.40 9.96 6.61
N ILE A 83 2.06 10.94 5.76
CA ILE A 83 1.63 10.69 4.38
C ILE A 83 2.71 9.98 3.55
N SER A 84 3.99 10.20 3.86
CA SER A 84 5.11 9.55 3.16
C SER A 84 5.39 8.12 3.64
N LEU A 85 5.43 7.90 4.96
CA LEU A 85 5.92 6.64 5.55
C LEU A 85 4.80 5.62 5.80
N TYR A 86 3.62 6.10 6.21
CA TYR A 86 2.52 5.21 6.58
C TYR A 86 2.05 4.31 5.43
N PRO A 87 1.89 4.79 4.18
CA PRO A 87 1.53 3.92 3.06
C PRO A 87 2.55 2.82 2.81
N ILE A 88 3.85 3.11 2.95
CA ILE A 88 4.92 2.12 2.74
C ILE A 88 4.76 0.97 3.74
N VAL A 89 4.60 1.30 5.03
CA VAL A 89 4.38 0.30 6.10
C VAL A 89 3.09 -0.49 5.84
N ALA A 90 2.02 0.20 5.44
CA ALA A 90 0.75 -0.44 5.12
C ALA A 90 0.87 -1.42 3.95
N TYR A 91 1.62 -1.08 2.89
CA TYR A 91 1.85 -1.98 1.76
C TYR A 91 2.74 -3.18 2.11
N ILE A 92 3.71 -3.03 3.00
CA ILE A 92 4.48 -4.18 3.52
C ILE A 92 3.52 -5.18 4.18
N TYR A 93 2.65 -4.69 5.07
CA TYR A 93 1.61 -5.51 5.71
C TYR A 93 0.67 -6.15 4.68
N PHE A 94 0.21 -5.37 3.69
CA PHE A 94 -0.68 -5.83 2.63
C PHE A 94 -0.08 -7.01 1.85
N ILE A 95 1.17 -6.88 1.38
CA ILE A 95 1.86 -7.93 0.61
C ILE A 95 2.07 -9.18 1.47
N GLN A 96 2.39 -9.02 2.75
CA GLN A 96 2.53 -10.17 3.66
C GLN A 96 1.21 -10.90 3.85
N LYS A 97 0.12 -10.17 4.09
CA LYS A 97 -1.21 -10.74 4.29
C LYS A 97 -1.82 -11.29 3.01
N SER A 98 -1.53 -10.73 1.84
CA SER A 98 -2.07 -11.24 0.58
C SER A 98 -1.59 -12.66 0.25
N ASN A 99 -0.51 -13.14 0.89
CA ASN A 99 -0.05 -14.51 0.68
C ASN A 99 -1.06 -15.57 1.14
N ILE A 100 -2.02 -15.23 2.00
CA ILE A 100 -3.06 -16.17 2.44
C ILE A 100 -4.00 -16.60 1.30
N PHE A 101 -4.06 -15.83 0.21
CA PHE A 101 -4.91 -16.13 -0.95
C PHE A 101 -4.25 -17.09 -1.95
N TYR A 102 -2.98 -17.44 -1.72
CA TYR A 102 -2.33 -18.53 -2.46
C TYR A 102 -2.67 -19.86 -1.78
N LYS A 103 -2.90 -20.91 -2.59
CA LYS A 103 -2.93 -22.29 -2.07
C LYS A 103 -1.64 -22.57 -1.29
N LYS A 104 -1.75 -23.29 -0.17
CA LYS A 104 -0.71 -23.52 0.87
C LYS A 104 0.67 -23.95 0.32
N GLN A 105 0.70 -24.59 -0.85
CA GLN A 105 1.89 -25.04 -1.57
C GLN A 105 2.67 -23.92 -2.30
N VAL A 106 2.02 -22.82 -2.68
CA VAL A 106 2.55 -21.80 -3.60
C VAL A 106 2.70 -20.45 -2.91
N LYS A 107 3.32 -20.43 -1.73
CA LYS A 107 3.53 -19.18 -1.00
C LYS A 107 4.56 -18.32 -1.75
N GLN A 108 4.08 -17.41 -2.60
CA GLN A 108 4.91 -16.55 -3.46
C GLN A 108 5.24 -15.22 -2.78
N THR A 109 5.91 -15.28 -1.63
CA THR A 109 6.40 -14.06 -0.98
C THR A 109 7.79 -13.72 -1.50
N ASN A 110 7.91 -12.74 -2.40
CA ASN A 110 9.22 -12.28 -2.85
C ASN A 110 9.87 -11.42 -1.76
N LYS A 111 10.68 -12.08 -0.90
CA LYS A 111 11.40 -11.45 0.22
C LYS A 111 12.29 -10.29 -0.23
N TRP A 112 12.79 -10.28 -1.46
CA TRP A 112 13.60 -9.18 -1.99
C TRP A 112 12.80 -7.90 -2.19
N ILE A 113 11.54 -8.00 -2.66
CA ILE A 113 10.65 -6.83 -2.78
C ILE A 113 10.38 -6.24 -1.39
N GLN A 114 10.11 -7.10 -0.40
CA GLN A 114 9.89 -6.65 0.98
C GLN A 114 11.16 -6.00 1.57
N LEU A 115 12.33 -6.61 1.37
CA LEU A 115 13.60 -6.08 1.83
C LEU A 115 13.90 -4.72 1.18
N PHE A 116 13.63 -4.59 -0.13
CA PHE A 116 13.79 -3.33 -0.86
C PHE A 116 12.86 -2.23 -0.33
N MET A 117 11.58 -2.55 -0.07
CA MET A 117 10.64 -1.60 0.53
C MET A 117 11.08 -1.18 1.95
N ILE A 118 11.59 -2.11 2.75
CA ILE A 118 12.15 -1.81 4.08
C ILE A 118 13.39 -0.93 3.94
N ALA A 119 14.27 -1.20 2.97
CA ALA A 119 15.45 -0.39 2.72
C ALA A 119 15.08 1.04 2.31
N ILE A 120 14.09 1.23 1.43
CA ILE A 120 13.56 2.56 1.09
C ILE A 120 13.01 3.26 2.34
N LEU A 121 12.23 2.55 3.17
CA LEU A 121 11.67 3.11 4.39
C LEU A 121 12.78 3.60 5.34
N VAL A 122 13.80 2.78 5.58
CA VAL A 122 14.96 3.11 6.42
C VAL A 122 15.73 4.28 5.82
N PHE A 123 15.97 4.29 4.51
CA PHE A 123 16.65 5.38 3.82
C PHE A 123 15.91 6.72 3.98
N ILE A 124 14.58 6.74 3.80
CA ILE A 124 13.77 7.95 3.99
C ILE A 124 13.85 8.43 5.45
N ILE A 125 13.76 7.51 6.42
CA ILE A 125 13.90 7.86 7.84
C ILE A 125 15.28 8.48 8.12
N ILE A 126 16.36 7.87 7.62
CA ILE A 126 17.73 8.41 7.80
C ILE A 126 17.83 9.80 7.19
N MET A 127 17.35 10.01 5.96
CA MET A 127 17.38 11.32 5.30
C MET A 127 16.60 12.38 6.07
N VAL A 128 15.43 12.02 6.63
CA VAL A 128 14.65 12.90 7.49
C VAL A 128 15.42 13.26 8.74
N LEU A 129 16.04 12.29 9.40
CA LEU A 129 16.82 12.52 10.62
C LEU A 129 18.03 13.40 10.33
N LEU A 130 18.79 13.13 9.27
CA LEU A 130 19.98 13.92 8.90
C LEU A 130 19.62 15.39 8.61
N LYS A 131 18.48 15.67 7.99
CA LYS A 131 18.03 17.04 7.73
C LYS A 131 17.68 17.84 9.00
N GLU A 132 17.55 17.19 10.15
CA GLU A 132 17.41 17.89 11.43
C GLU A 132 18.75 18.32 12.03
N PHE A 133 19.87 17.80 11.51
CA PHE A 133 21.22 18.04 12.04
C PHE A 133 22.08 18.98 11.16
N PHE A 134 21.61 19.33 9.95
CA PHE A 134 22.28 20.25 9.00
C PHE A 134 21.31 21.35 8.57
#